data_AF-A0A0R1TAX2-F1
#
_entry.id   AF-A0A0R1TAX2-F1
#
_cell.length_a   1.000
_cell.length_b   1.000
_cell.length_c   1.000
_cell.angle_alpha   90.00
_cell.angle_beta   90.00
_cell.angle_gamma   90.00
#
_symmetry.space_group_name_H-M   'P 1'
#
loop_
_entity.id
_entity.type
_entity.pdbx_description
1 polymer ?
#
loop_
_entity_poly.entity_id
_entity_poly.type
_entity_poly.pdbx_seq_one_letter_code
_entity_poly.pdbx_strand_id
1 'polypeptide(L)' 'MATGGMGDTLTGILAAFLAQFHNQDSIAVIDAAVYFHSYVARELSQDNYVTLPSIICQTIPTIMRRFAN' A
#
# COMPACT_ATOMS: atom_id res chain seq x y z
N MET A 1 -4.29 11.95 0.47
CA MET A 1 -3.46 11.29 1.50
C MET A 1 -3.08 12.21 2.68
N ALA A 2 -3.74 13.35 2.89
CA ALA A 2 -3.41 14.25 4.01
C ALA A 2 -4.38 14.05 5.19
N THR A 3 -4.35 12.86 5.80
CA THR A 3 -5.15 12.53 6.99
C THR A 3 -4.35 11.67 7.97
N GLY A 4 -4.69 11.72 9.26
CA GLY A 4 -4.02 10.93 10.30
C GLY A 4 -4.12 9.42 10.02
N GLY A 5 -3.05 8.69 10.33
CA GLY A 5 -2.95 7.24 10.11
C GLY A 5 -2.40 6.78 8.76
N MET A 6 -2.20 7.70 7.80
CA MET A 6 -1.61 7.37 6.49
C MET A 6 -0.15 6.87 6.61
N GLY A 7 0.64 7.49 7.48
CA GLY A 7 2.02 7.06 7.77
C GLY A 7 2.07 5.66 8.39
N ASP A 8 1.20 5.40 9.38
CA ASP A 8 1.11 4.08 10.03
C ASP A 8 0.75 2.98 9.03
N THR A 9 -0.14 3.29 8.09
CA THR A 9 -0.51 2.39 7.00
C THR A 9 0.66 2.09 6.07
N LEU A 10 1.41 3.12 5.67
CA LEU A 10 2.63 2.93 4.87
C LEU A 10 3.67 2.08 5.62
N THR A 11 3.89 2.33 6.91
CA THR A 11 4.80 1.53 7.74
C THR A 11 4.39 0.05 7.78
N GLY A 12 3.09 -0.24 7.93
CA GLY A 12 2.58 -1.61 7.89
C GLY A 12 2.80 -2.30 6.54
N ILE A 13 2.57 -1.58 5.43
CA ILE A 13 2.82 -2.10 4.08
C ILE A 13 4.30 -2.39 3.86
N LEU A 14 5.20 -1.48 4.25
CA LEU A 14 6.66 -1.68 4.17
C LEU A 14 7.09 -2.92 4.94
N ALA A 15 6.65 -3.06 6.19
CA ALA A 15 6.97 -4.22 7.01
C ALA A 15 6.49 -5.53 6.37
N ALA A 16 5.26 -5.55 5.86
CA ALA A 16 4.68 -6.73 5.22
C ALA A 16 5.37 -7.10 3.90
N PHE A 17 5.75 -6.11 3.08
CA PHE A 17 6.45 -6.33 1.82
C PHE A 17 7.86 -6.86 2.05
N LEU A 18 8.61 -6.23 2.96
CA LEU A 18 9.95 -6.70 3.34
C LEU A 18 9.93 -8.13 3.92
N ALA A 19 8.89 -8.48 4.70
CA ALA A 19 8.75 -9.82 5.23
C ALA A 19 8.43 -10.88 4.16
N GLN A 20 7.50 -10.59 3.23
CA GLN A 20 7.05 -11.56 2.23
C GLN A 20 8.01 -11.70 1.05
N PHE A 21 8.66 -10.61 0.63
CA PHE A 21 9.55 -10.57 -0.52
C PHE A 21 11.03 -10.51 -0.10
N HIS A 22 11.38 -11.06 1.07
CA HIS A 22 12.73 -11.01 1.66
C HIS A 22 13.86 -11.59 0.79
N ASN A 23 13.53 -12.41 -0.21
CA ASN A 23 14.50 -12.97 -1.16
C ASN A 23 14.81 -12.04 -2.35
N GLN A 24 14.16 -10.87 -2.43
CA GLN A 24 14.38 -9.87 -3.47
C GLN A 24 15.27 -8.72 -2.96
N ASP A 25 15.72 -7.87 -3.87
CA ASP A 25 16.48 -6.66 -3.50
C ASP A 25 15.63 -5.73 -2.60
N SER A 26 16.17 -5.38 -1.44
CA SER A 26 15.44 -4.61 -0.42
C SER A 26 14.99 -3.23 -0.91
N ILE A 27 15.77 -2.56 -1.76
CA ILE A 27 15.40 -1.25 -2.29
C ILE A 27 14.22 -1.42 -3.26
N ALA A 28 14.28 -2.41 -4.15
CA ALA A 28 13.17 -2.71 -5.05
C ALA A 28 11.87 -3.07 -4.28
N VAL A 29 11.97 -3.81 -3.18
CA VAL A 29 10.82 -4.14 -2.32
C VAL A 29 10.24 -2.91 -1.63
N ILE A 30 11.09 -2.01 -1.13
CA ILE A 30 10.67 -0.75 -0.51
C ILE A 30 9.99 0.15 -1.56
N ASP A 31 10.58 0.30 -2.74
CA ASP A 31 10.02 1.08 -3.83
C ASP A 31 8.64 0.55 -4.25
N ALA A 32 8.51 -0.78 -4.37
CA ALA A 32 7.23 -1.43 -4.67
C ALA A 32 6.18 -1.17 -3.59
N ALA A 33 6.55 -1.22 -2.31
CA ALA A 33 5.66 -0.95 -1.19
C ALA A 33 5.17 0.52 -1.16
N VAL A 34 6.07 1.49 -1.35
CA VAL A 34 5.75 2.92 -1.41
C VAL A 34 4.85 3.23 -2.60
N TYR A 35 5.17 2.65 -3.76
CA TYR A 35 4.35 2.78 -4.96
C TYR A 35 2.96 2.18 -4.72
N PHE A 36 2.88 0.94 -4.23
CA PHE A 36 1.62 0.24 -4.00
C PHE A 36 0.70 1.01 -3.05
N HIS A 37 1.22 1.51 -1.93
CA HIS A 37 0.46 2.36 -1.01
C HIS A 37 -0.16 3.58 -1.72
N SER A 38 0.63 4.29 -2.52
CA SER A 38 0.19 5.48 -3.24
C SER A 38 -0.79 5.16 -4.38
N TYR A 39 -0.59 4.02 -5.05
CA TYR A 39 -1.48 3.50 -6.09
C TYR A 39 -2.88 3.21 -5.54
N VAL A 40 -2.97 2.44 -4.45
CA VAL A 40 -4.25 2.13 -3.79
C VAL A 40 -4.93 3.42 -3.33
N ALA A 41 -4.17 4.35 -2.73
CA ALA A 41 -4.73 5.62 -2.28
C ALA A 41 -5.28 6.48 -3.44
N ARG A 42 -4.61 6.44 -4.60
CA ARG A 42 -5.04 7.15 -5.82
C ARG A 42 -6.33 6.55 -6.40
N GLU A 43 -6.44 5.22 -6.49
CA GLU A 43 -7.68 4.58 -6.94
C GLU A 43 -8.85 4.95 -6.02
N LEU A 44 -8.68 4.83 -4.70
CA LEU A 44 -9.74 5.17 -3.75
C LEU A 44 -10.12 6.66 -3.76
N SER A 45 -9.18 7.56 -4.08
CA SER A 45 -9.46 9.00 -4.13
C SER A 45 -10.40 9.42 -5.28
N GLN A 46 -10.65 8.55 -6.26
CA GLN A 46 -11.60 8.86 -7.34
C GLN A 46 -13.03 8.98 -6.80
N ASP A 47 -13.38 8.14 -5.82
CA ASP A 47 -14.73 8.06 -5.24
C ASP A 47 -14.82 8.65 -3.83
N ASN A 48 -13.67 8.95 -3.19
CA ASN A 48 -13.60 9.43 -1.82
C ASN A 48 -12.88 10.78 -1.73
N TYR A 49 -13.56 11.81 -1.20
CA TYR A 49 -12.95 13.12 -0.96
C TYR A 49 -11.73 13.03 -0.03
N VAL A 50 -11.79 12.14 0.97
CA VAL A 50 -10.65 11.76 1.81
C VAL A 50 -10.50 10.25 1.77
N THR A 51 -9.33 9.77 1.35
CA THR A 51 -8.97 8.36 1.46
C THR A 51 -8.63 8.03 2.92
N LEU A 52 -9.47 7.22 3.58
CA LEU A 52 -9.19 6.76 4.93
C LEU A 52 -8.13 5.64 4.94
N PRO A 53 -7.17 5.66 5.88
CA PRO A 53 -6.12 4.64 5.93
C PRO A 53 -6.65 3.21 6.15
N SER A 54 -7.71 3.05 6.94
CA SER A 54 -8.36 1.75 7.15
C SER A 54 -8.97 1.16 5.88
N ILE A 55 -9.49 2.00 4.97
CA ILE A 55 -10.01 1.56 3.67
C ILE A 55 -8.86 1.07 2.79
N ILE A 56 -7.70 1.74 2.82
CA ILE A 56 -6.49 1.27 2.13
C ILE A 56 -6.16 -0.15 2.60
N CYS A 57 -6.05 -0.37 3.92
CA CYS A 57 -5.74 -1.69 4.49
C CYS A 57 -6.72 -2.78 4.02
N GLN A 58 -8.02 -2.49 3.98
CA GLN A 58 -9.05 -3.44 3.54
C GLN A 58 -8.94 -3.79 2.05
N THR A 59 -8.41 -2.89 1.23
CA THR A 59 -8.35 -3.05 -0.24
C THR A 59 -7.09 -3.79 -0.70
N ILE A 60 -6.06 -3.89 0.16
CA ILE A 60 -4.75 -4.48 -0.17
C ILE A 60 -4.85 -5.84 -0.87
N PRO A 61 -5.55 -6.86 -0.32
CA PRO A 61 -5.55 -8.20 -0.93
C PRO A 61 -6.13 -8.21 -2.34
N THR A 62 -7.22 -7.45 -2.55
CA THR A 62 -7.90 -7.34 -3.85
C THR A 62 -6.98 -6.72 -4.90
N ILE A 63 -6.28 -5.65 -4.55
CA ILE A 63 -5.37 -4.97 -5.48
C ILE A 63 -4.11 -5.80 -5.72
N MET A 64 -3.50 -6.40 -4.69
CA MET A 64 -2.37 -7.30 -4.85
C MET A 64 -2.68 -8.46 -5.78
N ARG A 65 -3.90 -9.03 -5.71
CA ARG A 65 -4.33 -10.11 -6.61
C ARG A 65 -4.33 -9.70 -8.09
N ARG A 66 -4.56 -8.42 -8.40
CA ARG A 66 -4.50 -7.91 -9.79
C ARG A 66 -3.07 -7.91 -10.36
N PHE A 67 -2.05 -7.87 -9.49
CA PHE A 67 -0.64 -7.91 -9.87
C PHE A 67 -0.02 -9.31 -9.77
N ALA A 68 -0.66 -10.22 -9.03
CA ALA A 68 -0.23 -11.60 -8.87
C ALA A 68 -0.68 -12.44 -10.09
N ASN A 69 0.22 -12.59 -11.07
CA ASN A 69 0.07 -13.52 -12.18
C ASN A 69 0.03 -14.97 -11.69
#